data_AF-A0A9W4JQR2-F1
#
_entry.id   AF-A0A9W4JQR2-F1
#
_cell.length_a   1.000
_cell.length_b   1.000
_cell.length_c   1.000
_cell.angle_alpha   90.00
_cell.angle_beta   90.00
_cell.angle_gamma   90.00
#
_symmetry.space_group_name_H-M   'P 1'
#
loop_
_entity.id
_entity.type
_entity.pdbx_description
1 polymer ?
#
loop_
_entity_poly.entity_id
_entity_poly.type
_entity_poly.pdbx_seq_one_letter_code
_entity_poly.pdbx_strand_id
1 'polypeptide(L)'
;MDIFLDVLDTFILDRCYAFLSPDPTAILKDGSLTAPELNRHVKVYYPLQPSKWAEASLWKRDDLSRQALSLYLITWLFAMIMYLLGSLVLYHTLFDKRLLRHPRFLANQIKLEINQGISAIPTITLLTVPFFIAEIRGWSKLYDFTSQSPFWGYTLLQYPLFICFTDSGIYWIHRGLHHPLVYRWLHKPHHKWAVPTPFASYAFHPLDGWSQSLPYHIFPMIFPLQKVAYLGLFVFVTMWTVLIHDAEYLPTSEIINGASCHTMHHLYFNYNYGQFTTAWDRLGGTYRKPKGDAFMEAKPEHGKIEGKRD
;
A
#
# COMPACT_ATOMS: atom_id res chain seq x y z
N MET A 1 5.18 7.33 -11.17
CA MET A 1 3.94 8.12 -11.19
C MET A 1 3.92 9.13 -12.33
N ASP A 2 5.04 9.80 -12.59
CA ASP A 2 5.32 10.67 -13.74
C ASP A 2 4.84 10.13 -15.11
N ILE A 3 5.18 8.88 -15.47
CA ILE A 3 4.76 8.28 -16.75
C ILE A 3 3.22 8.15 -16.82
N PHE A 4 2.60 7.74 -15.72
CA PHE A 4 1.13 7.62 -15.65
C PHE A 4 0.45 8.99 -15.75
N LEU A 5 1.02 10.04 -15.15
CA LEU A 5 0.52 11.41 -15.30
C LEU A 5 0.60 11.87 -16.76
N ASP A 6 1.74 11.70 -17.45
CA ASP A 6 1.87 12.08 -18.86
C ASP A 6 0.80 11.40 -19.75
N VAL A 7 0.59 10.10 -19.54
CA VAL A 7 -0.42 9.31 -20.26
C VAL A 7 -1.83 9.80 -19.93
N LEU A 8 -2.17 9.92 -18.66
CA LEU A 8 -3.52 10.29 -18.24
C LEU A 8 -3.84 11.76 -18.54
N ASP A 9 -2.87 12.67 -18.46
CA ASP A 9 -3.01 14.04 -18.92
C ASP A 9 -3.39 14.06 -20.40
N THR A 10 -2.66 13.30 -21.22
CA THR A 10 -2.88 13.27 -22.67
C THR A 10 -4.27 12.75 -23.05
N PHE A 11 -4.73 11.67 -22.41
CA PHE A 11 -5.99 11.02 -22.80
C PHE A 11 -7.22 11.53 -22.04
N ILE A 12 -7.07 12.01 -20.82
CA ILE A 12 -8.20 12.28 -19.90
C ILE A 12 -8.08 13.65 -19.24
N LEU A 13 -7.03 13.88 -18.45
CA LEU A 13 -7.02 14.99 -17.48
C LEU A 13 -6.93 16.36 -18.17
N ASP A 14 -6.19 16.51 -19.27
CA ASP A 14 -6.15 17.79 -20.00
C ASP A 14 -7.55 18.26 -20.38
N ARG A 15 -8.40 17.34 -20.86
CA ARG A 15 -9.77 17.66 -21.24
C ARG A 15 -10.62 18.01 -20.02
N CYS A 16 -10.45 17.29 -18.92
CA CYS A 16 -11.15 17.57 -17.67
C CYS A 16 -10.78 18.95 -17.10
N TYR A 17 -9.49 19.27 -17.00
CA TYR A 17 -9.02 20.56 -16.49
C TYR A 17 -9.37 21.71 -17.43
N ALA A 18 -9.30 21.52 -18.75
CA ALA A 18 -9.74 22.52 -19.71
C ALA A 18 -11.24 22.81 -19.61
N PHE A 19 -12.06 21.80 -19.29
CA PHE A 19 -13.49 21.98 -19.08
C PHE A 19 -13.80 22.67 -17.73
N LEU A 20 -13.12 22.28 -16.65
CA LEU A 20 -13.38 22.79 -15.30
C LEU A 20 -12.75 24.16 -15.03
N SER A 21 -11.60 24.45 -15.64
CA SER A 21 -10.83 25.67 -15.45
C SER A 21 -10.22 26.10 -16.79
N PRO A 22 -11.05 26.55 -17.76
CA PRO A 22 -10.58 26.96 -19.08
C PRO A 22 -9.68 28.19 -18.99
N ASP A 23 -8.63 28.22 -19.82
CA ASP A 23 -7.79 29.40 -20.03
C ASP A 23 -8.31 30.20 -21.25
N PRO A 24 -8.94 31.37 -21.05
CA PRO A 24 -9.50 32.16 -22.14
C PRO A 24 -8.45 32.65 -23.14
N THR A 25 -7.17 32.66 -22.75
CA THR A 25 -6.05 33.14 -23.57
C THR A 25 -5.45 32.03 -24.44
N ALA A 26 -5.78 30.77 -24.17
CA ALA A 26 -5.21 29.61 -24.87
C ALA A 26 -5.61 29.50 -26.35
N ILE A 27 -6.75 30.08 -26.74
CA ILE A 27 -7.27 30.06 -28.13
C ILE A 27 -6.43 30.96 -29.07
N LEU A 28 -5.57 31.83 -28.53
CA LEU A 28 -4.81 32.82 -29.31
C LEU A 28 -3.35 32.44 -29.60
N LYS A 29 -2.84 31.33 -29.07
CA LYS A 29 -1.47 30.86 -29.35
C LYS A 29 -1.49 29.84 -30.49
N ASP A 30 -1.51 30.35 -31.71
CA ASP A 30 -1.33 29.54 -32.91
C ASP A 30 0.06 28.86 -32.91
N GLY A 31 0.07 27.55 -33.09
CA GLY A 31 1.17 26.80 -33.71
C GLY A 31 2.52 26.60 -33.02
N SER A 32 2.88 27.27 -31.92
CA SER A 32 4.16 27.02 -31.21
C SER A 32 3.94 26.53 -29.79
N LEU A 33 3.53 25.25 -29.69
CA LEU A 33 3.60 24.52 -28.43
C LEU A 33 5.03 24.65 -27.90
N THR A 34 5.18 25.05 -26.64
CA THR A 34 6.32 24.72 -25.79
C THR A 34 6.31 23.20 -25.52
N ALA A 35 6.28 22.42 -26.60
CA ALA A 35 6.23 20.97 -26.68
C ALA A 35 7.46 20.20 -26.14
N PRO A 36 8.67 20.78 -25.94
CA PRO A 36 9.82 19.96 -25.55
C PRO A 36 9.66 19.25 -24.21
N GLU A 37 8.89 19.83 -23.27
CA GLU A 37 8.80 19.33 -21.90
C GLU A 37 7.52 18.51 -21.60
N LEU A 38 6.44 18.72 -22.36
CA LEU A 38 5.22 17.93 -22.19
C LEU A 38 5.46 16.48 -22.61
N ASN A 39 4.89 15.53 -21.86
CA ASN A 39 5.07 14.10 -22.07
C ASN A 39 6.53 13.63 -22.00
N ARG A 40 7.45 14.39 -21.40
CA ARG A 40 8.88 14.05 -21.37
C ARG A 40 9.18 12.67 -20.78
N HIS A 41 8.39 12.21 -19.80
CA HIS A 41 8.64 10.95 -19.10
C HIS A 41 8.14 9.76 -19.93
N VAL A 42 6.93 9.85 -20.48
CA VAL A 42 6.40 8.79 -21.37
C VAL A 42 7.17 8.71 -22.69
N LYS A 43 7.68 9.84 -23.19
CA LYS A 43 8.45 9.94 -24.46
C LYS A 43 9.70 9.07 -24.48
N VAL A 44 10.27 8.78 -23.31
CA VAL A 44 11.41 7.86 -23.14
C VAL A 44 11.06 6.42 -23.57
N TYR A 45 9.79 6.03 -23.45
CA TYR A 45 9.29 4.70 -23.79
C TYR A 45 8.49 4.66 -25.09
N TYR A 46 7.70 5.71 -25.35
CA TYR A 46 6.82 5.80 -26.50
C TYR A 46 6.60 7.27 -26.87
N PRO A 47 6.74 7.68 -28.15
CA PRO A 47 6.67 9.08 -28.58
C PRO A 47 5.23 9.65 -28.58
N LEU A 48 4.58 9.64 -27.41
CA LEU A 48 3.22 10.11 -27.21
C LEU A 48 3.14 11.63 -27.33
N GLN A 49 2.35 12.11 -28.29
CA GLN A 49 2.11 13.55 -28.45
C GLN A 49 1.16 14.07 -27.36
N PRO A 50 1.37 15.30 -26.85
CA PRO A 50 0.43 15.93 -25.92
C PRO A 50 -0.97 16.08 -26.50
N SER A 51 -1.97 16.19 -25.63
CA SER A 51 -3.35 16.46 -26.07
C SER A 51 -3.47 17.84 -26.69
N LYS A 52 -4.42 18.03 -27.61
CA LYS A 52 -4.79 19.37 -28.10
C LYS A 52 -5.31 20.31 -26.98
N TRP A 53 -5.68 19.74 -25.84
CA TRP A 53 -6.16 20.45 -24.66
C TRP A 53 -5.06 20.76 -23.63
N ALA A 54 -3.81 20.38 -23.87
CA ALA A 54 -2.73 20.45 -22.88
C ALA A 54 -2.53 21.85 -22.28
N GLU A 55 -2.72 22.87 -23.11
CA GLU A 55 -2.59 24.28 -22.71
C GLU A 55 -3.92 24.99 -22.48
N ALA A 56 -5.05 24.29 -22.64
CA ALA A 56 -6.38 24.89 -22.61
C ALA A 56 -6.92 25.17 -21.20
N SER A 57 -6.17 24.82 -20.14
CA SER A 57 -6.54 25.08 -18.75
C SER A 57 -5.64 26.12 -18.09
N LEU A 58 -6.18 26.86 -17.11
CA LEU A 58 -5.40 27.71 -16.21
C LEU A 58 -4.44 26.87 -15.34
N TRP A 59 -4.86 25.65 -14.99
CA TRP A 59 -4.05 24.69 -14.25
C TRP A 59 -3.16 23.91 -15.23
N LYS A 60 -1.97 24.46 -15.49
CA LYS A 60 -0.96 23.85 -16.37
C LYS A 60 -0.42 22.54 -15.78
N ARG A 61 0.14 21.65 -16.60
CA ARG A 61 0.56 20.31 -16.17
C ARG A 61 1.66 20.32 -15.09
N ASP A 62 2.45 21.38 -15.02
CA ASP A 62 3.49 21.62 -14.02
C ASP A 62 2.97 22.27 -12.72
N ASP A 63 1.72 22.76 -12.72
CA ASP A 63 1.07 23.34 -11.55
C ASP A 63 0.99 22.31 -10.41
N LEU A 64 1.38 22.73 -9.21
CA LEU A 64 1.43 21.86 -8.04
C LEU A 64 0.04 21.36 -7.64
N SER A 65 -0.98 22.22 -7.71
CA SER A 65 -2.34 21.88 -7.31
C SER A 65 -2.94 20.85 -8.26
N ARG A 66 -2.72 21.02 -9.56
CA ARG A 66 -3.08 20.03 -10.59
C ARG A 66 -2.39 18.70 -10.36
N GLN A 67 -1.07 18.71 -10.18
CA GLN A 67 -0.31 17.48 -9.95
C GLN A 67 -0.81 16.74 -8.70
N ALA A 68 -1.01 17.47 -7.59
CA ALA A 68 -1.46 16.89 -6.33
C ALA A 68 -2.87 16.31 -6.45
N LEU A 69 -3.81 17.03 -7.06
CA LEU A 69 -5.17 16.56 -7.25
C LEU A 69 -5.23 15.35 -8.19
N SER A 70 -4.49 15.39 -9.30
CA SER A 70 -4.41 14.28 -10.25
C SER A 70 -3.83 13.03 -9.60
N LEU A 71 -2.68 13.15 -8.93
CA LEU A 71 -2.04 12.04 -8.21
C LEU A 71 -2.96 11.47 -7.13
N TYR A 72 -3.65 12.33 -6.39
CA TYR A 72 -4.63 11.92 -5.39
C TYR A 72 -5.73 11.07 -6.03
N LEU A 73 -6.40 11.57 -7.07
CA LEU A 73 -7.52 10.88 -7.72
C LEU A 73 -7.10 9.55 -8.36
N ILE A 74 -5.96 9.55 -9.07
CA ILE A 74 -5.42 8.34 -9.71
C ILE A 74 -5.10 7.28 -8.66
N THR A 75 -4.35 7.67 -7.63
CA THR A 75 -3.92 6.73 -6.57
C THR A 75 -5.12 6.23 -5.79
N TRP A 76 -6.06 7.11 -5.44
CA TRP A 76 -7.24 6.74 -4.68
C TRP A 76 -8.08 5.72 -5.45
N LEU A 77 -8.37 5.98 -6.73
CA LEU A 77 -9.13 5.06 -7.57
C LEU A 77 -8.39 3.73 -7.76
N PHE A 78 -7.08 3.79 -8.02
CA PHE A 78 -6.26 2.58 -8.17
C PHE A 78 -6.27 1.74 -6.89
N ALA A 79 -6.07 2.36 -5.73
CA ALA A 79 -6.09 1.70 -4.43
C ALA A 79 -7.47 1.10 -4.11
N MET A 80 -8.57 1.81 -4.42
CA MET A 80 -9.94 1.29 -4.30
C MET A 80 -10.14 0.03 -5.13
N ILE A 81 -9.76 0.08 -6.41
CA ILE A 81 -9.92 -1.05 -7.34
C ILE A 81 -9.09 -2.24 -6.86
N MET A 82 -7.80 -2.02 -6.57
CA MET A 82 -6.91 -3.08 -6.10
C MET A 82 -7.37 -3.72 -4.80
N TYR A 83 -7.82 -2.91 -3.84
CA TYR A 83 -8.36 -3.40 -2.58
C TYR A 83 -9.62 -4.23 -2.82
N LEU A 84 -10.66 -3.65 -3.43
CA LEU A 84 -11.95 -4.32 -3.56
C LEU A 84 -11.87 -5.55 -4.46
N LEU A 85 -11.17 -5.45 -5.60
CA LEU A 85 -10.99 -6.57 -6.51
C LEU A 85 -10.09 -7.65 -5.91
N GLY A 86 -8.95 -7.27 -5.32
CA GLY A 86 -8.02 -8.18 -4.69
C GLY A 86 -8.66 -8.96 -3.53
N SER A 87 -9.34 -8.26 -2.62
CA SER A 87 -10.09 -8.87 -1.53
C SER A 87 -11.23 -9.75 -2.04
N LEU A 88 -11.95 -9.33 -3.08
CA LEU A 88 -13.03 -10.14 -3.67
C LEU A 88 -12.50 -11.44 -4.28
N VAL A 89 -11.43 -11.36 -5.08
CA VAL A 89 -10.81 -12.53 -5.71
C VAL A 89 -10.34 -13.50 -4.62
N LEU A 90 -9.60 -13.03 -3.63
CA LEU A 90 -9.10 -13.90 -2.55
C LEU A 90 -10.24 -14.48 -1.72
N TYR A 91 -11.26 -13.69 -1.37
CA TYR A 91 -12.45 -14.17 -0.66
C TYR A 91 -13.18 -15.32 -1.38
N HIS A 92 -13.17 -15.32 -2.71
CA HIS A 92 -13.83 -16.36 -3.52
C HIS A 92 -12.92 -17.53 -3.91
N THR A 93 -11.60 -17.40 -3.79
CA THR A 93 -10.65 -18.40 -4.29
C THR A 93 -9.85 -19.09 -3.19
N LEU A 94 -9.26 -18.33 -2.26
CA LEU A 94 -8.32 -18.82 -1.26
C LEU A 94 -8.90 -18.77 0.18
N PHE A 95 -9.81 -17.84 0.46
CA PHE A 95 -10.35 -17.67 1.80
C PHE A 95 -11.10 -18.88 2.35
N ASP A 96 -10.70 -19.33 3.53
CA ASP A 96 -11.35 -20.42 4.24
C ASP A 96 -12.68 -19.98 4.87
N LYS A 97 -13.79 -20.30 4.21
CA LYS A 97 -15.15 -19.98 4.67
C LYS A 97 -15.53 -20.65 5.99
N ARG A 98 -14.77 -21.64 6.51
CA ARG A 98 -14.99 -22.20 7.84
C ARG A 98 -14.80 -21.15 8.94
N LEU A 99 -13.92 -20.17 8.71
CA LEU A 99 -13.63 -19.07 9.64
C LEU A 99 -14.84 -18.20 9.95
N LEU A 100 -15.80 -18.12 9.04
CA LEU A 100 -17.06 -17.39 9.23
C LEU A 100 -17.90 -17.96 10.39
N ARG A 101 -17.63 -19.20 10.82
CA ARG A 101 -18.30 -19.86 11.95
C ARG A 101 -17.55 -19.69 13.27
N HIS A 102 -16.39 -19.02 13.25
CA HIS A 102 -15.58 -18.86 14.46
C HIS A 102 -16.33 -18.01 15.50
N PRO A 103 -16.30 -18.35 16.82
CA PRO A 103 -17.08 -17.64 17.84
C PRO A 103 -16.76 -16.15 18.00
N ARG A 104 -15.56 -15.73 17.58
CA ARG A 104 -15.13 -14.31 17.57
C ARG A 104 -15.39 -13.58 16.25
N PHE A 105 -16.01 -14.24 15.27
CA PHE A 105 -16.42 -13.60 14.02
C PHE A 105 -17.64 -12.70 14.28
N LEU A 106 -17.55 -11.43 13.90
CA LEU A 106 -18.58 -10.45 14.22
C LEU A 106 -19.78 -10.54 13.26
N ALA A 107 -20.96 -10.19 13.75
CA ALA A 107 -22.13 -10.03 12.89
C ALA A 107 -21.88 -8.93 11.85
N ASN A 108 -22.17 -9.22 10.58
CA ASN A 108 -21.92 -8.32 9.44
C ASN A 108 -20.46 -7.87 9.27
N GLN A 109 -19.48 -8.64 9.77
CA GLN A 109 -18.07 -8.25 9.79
C GLN A 109 -17.56 -7.79 8.42
N ILE A 110 -17.81 -8.56 7.36
CA ILE A 110 -17.36 -8.23 5.99
C ILE A 110 -17.82 -6.83 5.56
N LYS A 111 -19.10 -6.48 5.81
CA LYS A 111 -19.63 -5.16 5.48
C LYS A 111 -18.93 -4.06 6.29
N LEU A 112 -18.67 -4.31 7.57
CA LEU A 112 -18.00 -3.36 8.44
C LEU A 112 -16.51 -3.18 8.07
N GLU A 113 -15.82 -4.25 7.66
CA GLU A 113 -14.46 -4.22 7.13
C GLU A 113 -14.39 -3.40 5.85
N ILE A 114 -15.26 -3.68 4.88
CA ILE A 114 -15.35 -2.93 3.61
C ILE A 114 -15.60 -1.43 3.88
N ASN A 115 -16.58 -1.11 4.73
CA ASN A 115 -16.91 0.28 5.04
C ASN A 115 -15.72 1.01 5.68
N GLN A 116 -15.00 0.35 6.58
CA GLN A 116 -13.82 0.94 7.21
C GLN A 116 -12.68 1.13 6.20
N GLY A 117 -12.42 0.14 5.33
CA GLY A 117 -11.40 0.25 4.28
C GLY A 117 -11.68 1.39 3.31
N ILE A 118 -12.91 1.45 2.76
CA ILE A 118 -13.34 2.52 1.85
C ILE A 118 -13.25 3.90 2.51
N SER A 119 -13.56 3.99 3.81
CA SER A 119 -13.46 5.25 4.56
C SER A 119 -12.00 5.66 4.84
N ALA A 120 -11.09 4.69 5.01
CA ALA A 120 -9.71 4.97 5.40
C ALA A 120 -8.81 5.36 4.22
N ILE A 121 -8.94 4.67 3.09
CA ILE A 121 -8.05 4.81 1.93
C ILE A 121 -7.98 6.24 1.37
N PRO A 122 -9.05 7.05 1.29
CA PRO A 122 -8.94 8.46 0.86
C PRO A 122 -7.93 9.25 1.71
N THR A 123 -7.99 9.10 3.03
CA THR A 123 -7.07 9.82 3.93
C THR A 123 -5.65 9.26 3.83
N ILE A 124 -5.49 7.94 3.72
CA ILE A 124 -4.17 7.31 3.47
C ILE A 124 -3.56 7.87 2.19
N THR A 125 -4.35 7.91 1.11
CA THR A 125 -3.92 8.42 -0.20
C THR A 125 -3.51 9.89 -0.09
N LEU A 126 -4.30 10.73 0.58
CA LEU A 126 -3.98 12.13 0.80
C LEU A 126 -2.61 12.31 1.48
N LEU A 127 -2.33 11.52 2.52
CA LEU A 127 -1.06 11.54 3.24
C LEU A 127 0.12 11.00 2.41
N THR A 128 -0.16 10.17 1.39
CA THR A 128 0.85 9.63 0.48
C THR A 128 1.19 10.57 -0.69
N VAL A 129 0.26 11.44 -1.12
CA VAL A 129 0.46 12.38 -2.26
C VAL A 129 1.77 13.18 -2.19
N PRO A 130 2.23 13.70 -1.03
CA PRO A 130 3.51 14.40 -0.95
C PRO A 130 4.71 13.58 -1.45
N PHE A 131 4.71 12.25 -1.23
CA PHE A 131 5.77 11.37 -1.72
C PHE A 131 5.74 11.23 -3.23
N PHE A 132 4.55 11.10 -3.83
CA PHE A 132 4.43 11.06 -5.29
C PHE A 132 4.76 12.39 -5.94
N ILE A 133 4.44 13.51 -5.29
CA ILE A 133 4.90 14.84 -5.74
C ILE A 133 6.43 14.90 -5.72
N ALA A 134 7.07 14.46 -4.65
CA ALA A 134 8.53 14.39 -4.57
C ALA A 134 9.12 13.51 -5.68
N GLU A 135 8.52 12.36 -5.98
CA GLU A 135 8.94 11.50 -7.09
C GLU A 135 8.88 12.20 -8.44
N ILE A 136 7.76 12.79 -8.82
CA ILE A 136 7.60 13.42 -10.15
C ILE A 136 8.41 14.72 -10.29
N ARG A 137 8.78 15.34 -9.16
CA ARG A 137 9.66 16.52 -9.12
C ARG A 137 11.14 16.15 -9.04
N GLY A 138 11.48 14.86 -9.17
CA GLY A 138 12.86 14.40 -9.27
C GLY A 138 13.61 14.37 -7.93
N TRP A 139 12.90 14.34 -6.80
CA TRP A 139 13.51 14.22 -5.47
C TRP A 139 13.71 12.76 -5.04
N SER A 140 13.19 11.80 -5.81
CA SER A 140 13.47 10.38 -5.61
C SER A 140 14.67 9.92 -6.45
N LYS A 141 15.16 8.72 -6.17
CA LYS A 141 16.21 8.01 -6.90
C LYS A 141 15.64 6.99 -7.89
N LEU A 142 14.42 7.22 -8.37
CA LEU A 142 13.80 6.38 -9.39
C LEU A 142 14.53 6.53 -10.73
N TYR A 143 14.76 5.41 -11.41
CA TYR A 143 15.39 5.40 -12.74
C TYR A 143 14.65 4.50 -13.73
N ASP A 144 14.78 4.77 -15.03
CA ASP A 144 13.97 4.17 -16.08
C ASP A 144 14.50 2.80 -16.53
N PHE A 145 15.81 2.70 -16.75
CA PHE A 145 16.45 1.54 -17.40
C PHE A 145 17.58 0.93 -16.60
N THR A 146 17.82 -0.37 -16.79
CA THR A 146 18.94 -1.12 -16.19
C THR A 146 20.31 -0.48 -16.45
N SER A 147 20.50 0.17 -17.60
CA SER A 147 21.75 0.88 -17.92
C SER A 147 22.05 2.07 -16.99
N GLN A 148 21.05 2.58 -16.28
CA GLN A 148 21.17 3.66 -15.30
C GLN A 148 21.36 3.12 -13.86
N SER A 149 21.37 1.79 -13.69
CA SER A 149 21.61 1.18 -12.39
C SER A 149 23.00 1.57 -11.85
N PRO A 150 23.19 1.67 -10.51
CA PRO A 150 24.49 2.01 -9.92
C PRO A 150 25.62 1.07 -10.34
N PHE A 151 25.30 -0.20 -10.54
CA PHE A 151 26.18 -1.24 -11.09
C PHE A 151 25.33 -2.39 -11.63
N TRP A 152 25.89 -3.22 -12.52
CA TRP A 152 25.14 -4.26 -13.25
C TRP A 152 24.34 -5.22 -12.36
N GLY A 153 24.88 -5.60 -11.19
CA GLY A 153 24.21 -6.49 -10.24
C GLY A 153 23.07 -5.85 -9.46
N TYR A 154 22.94 -4.52 -9.49
CA TYR A 154 21.94 -3.80 -8.72
C TYR A 154 20.51 -4.08 -9.19
N THR A 155 20.32 -4.37 -10.48
CA THR A 155 19.01 -4.72 -11.05
C THR A 155 18.36 -5.92 -10.36
N LEU A 156 19.17 -6.85 -9.84
CA LEU A 156 18.67 -7.97 -9.03
C LEU A 156 18.70 -7.65 -7.53
N LEU A 157 19.73 -6.94 -7.05
CA LEU A 157 19.89 -6.60 -5.63
C LEU A 157 18.78 -5.68 -5.10
N GLN A 158 18.18 -4.83 -5.93
CA GLN A 158 17.12 -3.90 -5.52
C GLN A 158 15.91 -4.61 -4.87
N TYR A 159 15.57 -5.84 -5.30
CA TYR A 159 14.42 -6.58 -4.77
C TYR A 159 14.62 -7.06 -3.32
N PRO A 160 15.67 -7.85 -2.99
CA PRO A 160 15.92 -8.23 -1.60
C PRO A 160 16.23 -7.01 -0.73
N LEU A 161 16.90 -5.97 -1.24
CA LEU A 161 17.09 -4.72 -0.48
C LEU A 161 15.75 -4.06 -0.12
N PHE A 162 14.83 -3.97 -1.09
CA PHE A 162 13.49 -3.43 -0.86
C PHE A 162 12.75 -4.24 0.19
N ILE A 163 12.72 -5.57 0.06
CA ILE A 163 12.06 -6.45 1.04
C ILE A 163 12.69 -6.30 2.42
N CYS A 164 14.02 -6.34 2.55
CA CYS A 164 14.68 -6.20 3.85
C CYS A 164 14.40 -4.84 4.51
N PHE A 165 14.47 -3.74 3.75
CA PHE A 165 14.21 -2.40 4.27
C PHE A 165 12.75 -2.24 4.70
N THR A 166 11.83 -2.66 3.86
CA THR A 166 10.39 -2.49 4.10
C THR A 166 9.90 -3.41 5.20
N ASP A 167 10.34 -4.67 5.24
CA ASP A 167 10.01 -5.61 6.33
C ASP A 167 10.50 -5.09 7.68
N SER A 168 11.71 -4.51 7.73
CA SER A 168 12.25 -3.88 8.94
C SER A 168 11.43 -2.67 9.39
N GLY A 169 11.19 -1.73 8.48
CA GLY A 169 10.44 -0.51 8.79
C GLY A 169 9.04 -0.82 9.27
N ILE A 170 8.35 -1.76 8.60
CA ILE A 170 6.99 -2.17 8.97
C ILE A 170 6.98 -2.89 10.30
N TYR A 171 7.92 -3.80 10.55
CA TYR A 171 8.04 -4.48 11.84
C TYR A 171 8.08 -3.49 13.02
N TRP A 172 8.94 -2.48 12.93
CA TRP A 172 9.10 -1.51 14.02
C TRP A 172 7.88 -0.58 14.16
N ILE A 173 7.29 -0.14 13.05
CA ILE A 173 6.08 0.67 13.05
C ILE A 173 4.92 -0.13 13.65
N HIS A 174 4.72 -1.36 13.18
CA HIS A 174 3.67 -2.26 13.64
C HIS A 174 3.83 -2.59 15.13
N ARG A 175 5.04 -2.95 15.57
CA ARG A 175 5.32 -3.16 17.00
C ARG A 175 5.07 -1.88 17.83
N GLY A 176 5.44 -0.71 17.29
CA GLY A 176 5.17 0.59 17.91
C GLY A 176 3.67 0.91 17.99
N LEU A 177 2.88 0.52 17.00
CA LEU A 177 1.42 0.66 16.99
C LEU A 177 0.73 -0.19 18.07
N HIS A 178 1.38 -1.24 18.56
CA HIS A 178 0.94 -2.01 19.74
C HIS A 178 1.34 -1.39 21.08
N HIS A 179 2.10 -0.29 21.08
CA HIS A 179 2.45 0.40 22.31
C HIS A 179 1.20 1.01 22.97
N PRO A 180 1.01 0.89 24.30
CA PRO A 180 -0.22 1.33 24.97
C PRO A 180 -0.64 2.78 24.73
N LEU A 181 0.34 3.66 24.50
CA LEU A 181 0.11 5.09 24.22
C LEU A 181 -0.67 5.34 22.93
N VAL A 182 -0.51 4.49 21.91
CA VAL A 182 -1.10 4.70 20.58
C VAL A 182 -2.08 3.60 20.17
N TYR A 183 -1.93 2.39 20.69
CA TYR A 183 -2.71 1.21 20.31
C TYR A 183 -4.21 1.46 20.34
N ARG A 184 -4.72 2.03 21.44
CA ARG A 184 -6.16 2.28 21.63
C ARG A 184 -6.76 3.11 20.49
N TRP A 185 -6.00 4.04 19.93
CA TRP A 185 -6.48 5.04 18.97
C TRP A 185 -6.25 4.61 17.53
N LEU A 186 -5.08 4.02 17.25
CA LEU A 186 -4.64 3.74 15.89
C LEU A 186 -4.90 2.30 15.47
N HIS A 187 -4.47 1.34 16.29
CA HIS A 187 -4.36 -0.06 15.85
C HIS A 187 -5.43 -0.99 16.41
N LYS A 188 -6.02 -0.66 17.57
CA LYS A 188 -7.20 -1.34 18.12
C LYS A 188 -8.38 -1.40 17.14
N PRO A 189 -8.68 -0.36 16.33
CA PRO A 189 -9.72 -0.43 15.30
C PRO A 189 -9.49 -1.53 14.24
N HIS A 190 -8.24 -1.91 13.97
CA HIS A 190 -7.90 -3.03 13.09
C HIS A 190 -8.01 -4.36 13.85
N HIS A 191 -7.48 -4.42 15.07
CA HIS A 191 -7.50 -5.60 15.93
C HIS A 191 -8.87 -6.03 16.46
N LYS A 192 -9.93 -5.24 16.20
CA LYS A 192 -11.30 -5.69 16.46
C LYS A 192 -11.71 -6.86 15.54
N TRP A 193 -11.04 -7.03 14.41
CA TRP A 193 -11.22 -8.13 13.46
C TRP A 193 -10.43 -9.36 13.90
N ALA A 194 -10.78 -9.96 15.05
CA ALA A 194 -10.00 -11.06 15.63
C ALA A 194 -9.80 -12.25 14.67
N VAL A 195 -10.78 -12.52 13.81
CA VAL A 195 -10.65 -13.45 12.68
C VAL A 195 -10.89 -12.64 11.41
N PRO A 196 -9.84 -12.05 10.82
CA PRO A 196 -9.99 -11.15 9.69
C PRO A 196 -10.42 -11.92 8.43
N THR A 197 -11.10 -11.22 7.53
CA THR A 197 -11.23 -11.67 6.13
C THR A 197 -10.27 -10.88 5.23
N PRO A 198 -10.12 -11.22 3.94
CA PRO A 198 -9.38 -10.40 2.98
C PRO A 198 -9.81 -8.92 2.95
N PHE A 199 -11.06 -8.61 3.32
CA PHE A 199 -11.54 -7.22 3.39
C PHE A 199 -11.00 -6.44 4.61
N ALA A 200 -10.48 -7.11 5.64
CA ALA A 200 -9.83 -6.47 6.78
C ALA A 200 -8.47 -5.84 6.43
N SER A 201 -7.88 -6.23 5.30
CA SER A 201 -6.53 -5.84 4.86
C SER A 201 -6.30 -4.35 4.64
N TYR A 202 -7.35 -3.55 4.52
CA TYR A 202 -7.29 -2.08 4.51
C TYR A 202 -8.20 -1.44 5.56
N ALA A 203 -8.85 -2.24 6.41
CA ALA A 203 -9.76 -1.79 7.45
C ALA A 203 -8.99 -1.30 8.69
N PHE A 204 -8.17 -0.27 8.51
CA PHE A 204 -7.35 0.37 9.53
C PHE A 204 -7.91 1.71 9.98
N HIS A 205 -7.30 2.29 11.01
CA HIS A 205 -7.28 3.75 11.13
C HIS A 205 -6.40 4.34 10.00
N PRO A 206 -6.71 5.49 9.39
CA PRO A 206 -5.91 6.01 8.28
C PRO A 206 -4.42 6.20 8.61
N LEU A 207 -4.11 6.76 9.79
CA LEU A 207 -2.72 6.94 10.23
C LEU A 207 -2.00 5.61 10.48
N ASP A 208 -2.72 4.57 10.88
CA ASP A 208 -2.15 3.23 11.04
C ASP A 208 -1.72 2.69 9.67
N GLY A 209 -2.66 2.59 8.72
CA GLY A 209 -2.37 2.11 7.36
C GLY A 209 -1.30 2.94 6.63
N TRP A 210 -1.35 4.27 6.74
CA TRP A 210 -0.33 5.15 6.16
C TRP A 210 1.05 4.97 6.80
N SER A 211 1.12 4.87 8.13
CA SER A 211 2.41 4.67 8.81
C SER A 211 3.04 3.35 8.40
N GLN A 212 2.26 2.26 8.29
CA GLN A 212 2.76 0.97 7.84
C GLN A 212 3.14 0.98 6.35
N SER A 213 2.53 1.82 5.50
CA SER A 213 2.93 1.93 4.09
C SER A 213 4.16 2.83 3.87
N LEU A 214 4.54 3.64 4.86
CA LEU A 214 5.59 4.64 4.76
C LEU A 214 6.95 4.09 4.29
N PRO A 215 7.44 2.91 4.75
CA PRO A 215 8.71 2.37 4.29
C PRO A 215 8.77 2.14 2.78
N TYR A 216 7.64 1.80 2.13
CA TYR A 216 7.58 1.62 0.67
C TYR A 216 7.81 2.92 -0.10
N HIS A 217 7.39 4.06 0.46
CA HIS A 217 7.55 5.39 -0.16
C HIS A 217 8.88 6.04 0.20
N ILE A 218 9.43 5.74 1.38
CA ILE A 218 10.76 6.22 1.78
C ILE A 218 11.86 5.50 1.01
N PHE A 219 11.72 4.21 0.70
CA PHE A 219 12.75 3.46 -0.01
C PHE A 219 13.28 4.15 -1.27
N PRO A 220 12.45 4.55 -2.26
CA PRO A 220 12.94 5.21 -3.47
C PRO A 220 13.51 6.62 -3.22
N MET A 221 13.33 7.21 -2.04
CA MET A 221 13.96 8.50 -1.68
C MET A 221 15.43 8.31 -1.27
N ILE A 222 15.76 7.13 -0.72
CA ILE A 222 17.08 6.84 -0.14
C ILE A 222 17.88 5.91 -1.06
N PHE A 223 17.24 4.94 -1.68
CA PHE A 223 17.86 3.91 -2.53
C PHE A 223 17.42 4.06 -4.00
N PRO A 224 18.34 3.85 -4.95
CA PRO A 224 17.97 3.73 -6.36
C PRO A 224 16.93 2.62 -6.55
N LEU A 225 15.89 2.87 -7.34
CA LEU A 225 14.88 1.85 -7.62
C LEU A 225 14.39 2.01 -9.05
N GLN A 226 14.41 0.93 -9.83
CA GLN A 226 13.95 1.00 -11.21
C GLN A 226 12.42 1.20 -11.21
N LYS A 227 11.90 2.12 -12.03
CA LYS A 227 10.46 2.44 -12.09
C LYS A 227 9.59 1.21 -12.38
N VAL A 228 10.03 0.33 -13.29
CA VAL A 228 9.31 -0.93 -13.60
C VAL A 228 9.31 -1.87 -12.39
N ALA A 229 10.46 -2.01 -11.71
CA ALA A 229 10.54 -2.80 -10.48
C ALA A 229 9.66 -2.20 -9.37
N TYR A 230 9.64 -0.87 -9.24
CA TYR A 230 8.81 -0.17 -8.27
C TYR A 230 7.32 -0.45 -8.48
N LEU A 231 6.84 -0.40 -9.73
CA LEU A 231 5.46 -0.73 -10.07
C LEU A 231 5.14 -2.21 -9.74
N GLY A 232 6.02 -3.14 -10.13
CA GLY A 232 5.85 -4.56 -9.82
C GLY A 232 5.82 -4.84 -8.31
N LEU A 233 6.70 -4.19 -7.55
CA LEU A 233 6.73 -4.27 -6.10
C LEU A 233 5.48 -3.67 -5.45
N PHE A 234 4.93 -2.56 -5.99
CA PHE A 234 3.69 -1.99 -5.49
C PHE A 234 2.50 -2.96 -5.64
N VAL A 235 2.40 -3.65 -6.78
CA VAL A 235 1.39 -4.70 -7.01
C VAL A 235 1.62 -5.87 -6.06
N PHE A 236 2.87 -6.34 -5.93
CA PHE A 236 3.24 -7.42 -5.01
C PHE A 236 2.85 -7.11 -3.57
N VAL A 237 3.24 -5.94 -3.04
CA VAL A 237 2.92 -5.47 -1.68
C VAL A 237 1.41 -5.43 -1.46
N THR A 238 0.66 -4.91 -2.43
CA THR A 238 -0.80 -4.81 -2.33
C THR A 238 -1.43 -6.19 -2.26
N MET A 239 -1.04 -7.12 -3.13
CA MET A 239 -1.55 -8.49 -3.10
C MET A 239 -1.13 -9.24 -1.84
N TRP A 240 0.13 -9.07 -1.41
CA TRP A 240 0.63 -9.64 -0.17
C TRP A 240 -0.18 -9.19 1.05
N THR A 241 -0.46 -7.89 1.14
CA THR A 241 -1.24 -7.29 2.23
C THR A 241 -2.63 -7.91 2.33
N VAL A 242 -3.28 -8.20 1.20
CA VAL A 242 -4.57 -8.89 1.21
C VAL A 242 -4.42 -10.37 1.58
N LEU A 243 -3.42 -11.05 1.01
CA LEU A 243 -3.15 -12.48 1.20
C LEU A 243 -2.85 -12.85 2.66
N ILE A 244 -2.10 -12.03 3.40
CA ILE A 244 -1.83 -12.33 4.82
C ILE A 244 -3.08 -12.20 5.72
N HIS A 245 -4.16 -11.59 5.24
CA HIS A 245 -5.45 -11.53 5.95
C HIS A 245 -6.40 -12.67 5.57
N ASP A 246 -5.93 -13.61 4.75
CA ASP A 246 -6.75 -14.69 4.23
C ASP A 246 -6.87 -15.90 5.18
N ALA A 247 -6.17 -15.87 6.31
CA ALA A 247 -6.13 -16.91 7.34
C ALA A 247 -5.85 -18.35 6.85
N GLU A 248 -5.55 -18.54 5.56
CA GLU A 248 -5.36 -19.83 4.93
C GLU A 248 -4.04 -20.48 5.37
N TYR A 249 -4.09 -21.81 5.42
CA TYR A 249 -3.02 -22.74 5.72
C TYR A 249 -2.03 -22.86 4.55
N LEU A 250 -1.50 -21.74 4.05
CA LEU A 250 -0.24 -21.83 3.31
C LEU A 250 0.76 -22.57 4.20
N PRO A 251 1.53 -23.54 3.66
CA PRO A 251 2.36 -24.43 4.46
C PRO A 251 3.15 -23.60 5.45
N THR A 252 2.99 -23.92 6.74
CA THR A 252 3.60 -23.14 7.84
C THR A 252 5.08 -22.97 7.58
N SER A 253 5.45 -21.78 7.10
CA SER A 253 6.83 -21.44 6.82
C SER A 253 7.43 -20.89 8.09
N GLU A 254 8.61 -21.38 8.44
CA GLU A 254 9.36 -20.83 9.57
C GLU A 254 10.01 -19.49 9.25
N ILE A 255 10.10 -19.14 7.95
CA ILE A 255 10.78 -17.96 7.41
C ILE A 255 9.77 -16.92 6.93
N ILE A 256 8.70 -17.35 6.27
CA ILE A 256 7.70 -16.43 5.70
C ILE A 256 6.65 -16.10 6.76
N ASN A 257 6.39 -14.81 6.97
CA ASN A 257 5.30 -14.33 7.80
C ASN A 257 4.00 -14.29 6.96
N GLY A 258 3.38 -15.47 6.82
CA GLY A 258 2.17 -15.64 6.03
C GLY A 258 0.87 -15.47 6.83
N ALA A 259 -0.25 -15.85 6.21
CA ALA A 259 -1.58 -15.68 6.78
C ALA A 259 -1.75 -16.30 8.16
N SER A 260 -1.23 -17.50 8.39
CA SER A 260 -1.30 -18.16 9.71
C SER A 260 -0.56 -17.42 10.83
N CYS A 261 0.59 -16.81 10.52
CA CYS A 261 1.32 -15.97 11.46
C CYS A 261 0.54 -14.70 11.80
N HIS A 262 -0.05 -14.05 10.79
CA HIS A 262 -0.84 -12.83 10.96
C HIS A 262 -2.20 -13.07 11.63
N THR A 263 -2.89 -14.16 11.33
CA THR A 263 -4.09 -14.58 12.09
C THR A 263 -3.73 -14.79 13.56
N MET A 264 -2.61 -15.46 13.84
CA MET A 264 -2.17 -15.63 15.22
C MET A 264 -1.83 -14.28 15.89
N HIS A 265 -1.29 -13.33 15.14
CA HIS A 265 -1.09 -11.96 15.59
C HIS A 265 -2.41 -11.29 16.01
N HIS A 266 -3.46 -11.35 15.19
CA HIS A 266 -4.80 -10.84 15.52
C HIS A 266 -5.44 -11.51 16.75
N LEU A 267 -5.10 -12.77 17.03
CA LEU A 267 -5.67 -13.52 18.15
C LEU A 267 -4.95 -13.25 19.49
N TYR A 268 -3.63 -13.03 19.47
CA TYR A 268 -2.79 -12.92 20.68
C TYR A 268 -2.08 -11.57 20.86
N PHE A 269 -2.13 -10.68 19.86
CA PHE A 269 -1.65 -9.30 19.84
C PHE A 269 -0.12 -9.07 19.98
N ASN A 270 0.57 -9.93 20.74
CA ASN A 270 1.96 -9.71 21.18
C ASN A 270 3.03 -10.42 20.33
N TYR A 271 2.67 -10.97 19.17
CA TYR A 271 3.56 -11.83 18.38
C TYR A 271 3.39 -11.57 16.88
N ASN A 272 4.42 -11.90 16.09
CA ASN A 272 4.41 -11.93 14.61
C ASN A 272 4.07 -10.59 13.94
N TYR A 273 4.83 -9.54 14.23
CA TYR A 273 4.63 -8.18 13.68
C TYR A 273 5.19 -7.99 12.26
N GLY A 274 6.06 -8.88 11.78
CA GLY A 274 6.69 -8.74 10.46
C GLY A 274 5.70 -8.75 9.31
N GLN A 275 6.06 -8.14 8.18
CA GLN A 275 5.19 -8.05 7.02
C GLN A 275 5.36 -9.27 6.11
N PHE A 276 6.60 -9.59 5.72
CA PHE A 276 6.93 -10.63 4.76
C PHE A 276 7.64 -11.82 5.40
N THR A 277 8.54 -11.54 6.35
CA THR A 277 9.40 -12.56 6.96
C THR A 277 9.28 -12.58 8.47
N THR A 278 9.68 -13.71 9.07
CA THR A 278 9.75 -13.88 10.52
C THR A 278 11.08 -13.41 11.09
N ALA A 279 12.01 -12.90 10.26
CA ALA A 279 13.37 -12.57 10.68
C ALA A 279 13.38 -11.51 11.79
N TRP A 280 12.64 -10.42 11.61
CA TRP A 280 12.54 -9.36 12.61
C TRP A 280 11.80 -9.78 13.86
N ASP A 281 10.79 -10.64 13.74
CA ASP A 281 10.14 -11.23 14.89
C ASP A 281 11.08 -12.12 15.72
N ARG A 282 11.96 -12.87 15.05
CA ARG A 282 12.96 -13.70 15.75
C ARG A 282 14.02 -12.83 16.42
N LEU A 283 14.52 -11.82 15.72
CA LEU A 283 15.49 -10.86 16.28
C LEU A 283 14.90 -10.07 17.45
N GLY A 284 13.64 -9.65 17.34
CA GLY A 284 12.95 -8.85 18.34
C GLY A 284 12.27 -9.66 19.46
N GLY A 285 12.38 -10.99 19.44
CA GLY A 285 11.82 -11.89 20.46
C GLY A 285 10.29 -12.01 20.44
N THR A 286 9.66 -11.74 19.30
CA THR A 286 8.20 -11.70 19.11
C THR A 286 7.69 -12.81 18.18
N TYR A 287 8.57 -13.71 17.74
CA TYR A 287 8.15 -14.84 16.90
C TYR A 287 7.41 -15.89 17.70
N ARG A 288 6.25 -16.31 17.18
CA ARG A 288 5.53 -17.49 17.64
C ARG A 288 5.15 -18.33 16.41
N LYS A 289 5.37 -19.64 16.50
CA LYS A 289 5.02 -20.58 15.43
C LYS A 289 3.50 -20.87 15.44
N PRO A 290 2.79 -20.72 14.29
CA PRO A 290 1.39 -21.11 14.18
C PRO A 290 1.22 -22.62 14.41
N LYS A 291 0.16 -23.02 15.14
CA LYS A 291 -0.13 -24.42 15.49
C LYS A 291 -1.25 -25.04 14.65
N GLY A 292 -1.30 -24.72 13.35
CA GLY A 292 -2.36 -25.17 12.46
C GLY A 292 -3.76 -24.83 12.97
N ASP A 293 -4.73 -25.75 12.86
CA ASP A 293 -6.16 -25.53 13.19
C ASP A 293 -6.45 -25.19 14.67
N ALA A 294 -5.44 -25.14 15.55
CA ALA A 294 -5.61 -24.78 16.96
C ALA A 294 -6.29 -23.42 17.19
N PHE A 295 -6.29 -22.51 16.21
CA PHE A 295 -7.03 -21.25 16.31
C PHE A 295 -8.55 -21.41 16.13
N MET A 296 -9.03 -22.45 15.44
CA MET A 296 -10.45 -22.76 15.32
C MET A 296 -11.06 -23.24 16.64
N GLU A 297 -10.22 -23.78 17.52
CA GLU A 297 -10.60 -24.33 18.83
C GLU A 297 -10.43 -23.33 19.98
N ALA A 298 -9.93 -22.12 19.71
CA ALA A 298 -9.57 -21.14 20.73
C ALA A 298 -10.79 -20.71 21.56
N LYS A 299 -11.07 -21.48 22.62
CA LYS A 299 -11.93 -21.08 23.74
C LYS A 299 -11.26 -19.93 24.49
N PRO A 300 -12.04 -19.03 25.11
CA PRO A 300 -11.49 -17.89 25.82
C PRO A 300 -10.62 -18.37 26.99
N GLU A 301 -9.30 -18.25 26.87
CA GLU A 301 -8.45 -18.21 28.05
C GLU A 301 -8.68 -16.85 28.72
N HIS A 302 -9.60 -16.81 29.67
CA HIS A 302 -9.51 -15.83 30.75
C HIS A 302 -8.24 -16.14 31.52
N GLY A 303 -7.16 -15.45 31.17
CA GLY A 303 -5.94 -15.41 31.96
C GLY A 303 -6.23 -14.80 33.33
N LYS A 304 -6.66 -15.63 34.29
CA LYS A 304 -6.35 -15.39 35.69
C LYS A 304 -4.84 -15.51 35.80
N ILE A 305 -4.18 -14.38 36.02
CA ILE A 305 -2.82 -14.36 36.53
C ILE A 305 -2.92 -14.96 37.95
N GLU A 306 -2.75 -16.27 38.07
CA GLU A 306 -2.41 -16.88 39.34
C GLU A 306 -0.98 -16.42 39.66
N GLY A 307 -0.89 -15.38 40.48
CA GLY A 307 0.33 -15.02 41.16
C GLY A 307 0.75 -16.18 42.03
N LYS A 308 1.73 -16.95 41.56
CA LYS A 308 2.53 -17.80 42.44
C LYS A 308 3.26 -16.87 43.40
N ARG A 309 2.77 -16.85 44.65
CA ARG A 309 3.64 -16.73 45.80
C ARG A 309 4.46 -18.01 45.82
N ASP A 310 5.78 -17.85 45.80
CA ASP A 310 6.74 -18.52 46.67
C ASP A 310 8.08 -17.78 46.52
#